data_AF-A0A0Q9QCC7-F1
#
_entry.id   AF-A0A0Q9QCC7-F1
#
_cell.length_a   1.000
_cell.length_b   1.000
_cell.length_c   1.000
_cell.angle_alpha   90.00
_cell.angle_beta   90.00
_cell.angle_gamma   90.00
#
_symmetry.space_group_name_H-M   'P 1'
#
loop_
_entity.id
_entity.type
_entity.pdbx_description
1 polymer ?
#
loop_
_entity_poly.entity_id
_entity_poly.type
_entity_poly.pdbx_seq_one_letter_code
_entity_poly.pdbx_strand_id
1 'polypeptide(L)'
;MGPGRAPGPAGADLLLTDEVGRRVATAGGDRSGRVTDLTVRLRPDRPPVLRVLVRAGDVTALVPRDVVEQDRPLDLAAWGVDAHHLPLARDELLLARDVLDTQVVDLRGRRLSRVSDVLLRRDAGGGLEVVGVDLGTAGLLRRLGLGFVGRGVLALEWQHLHLTSPRGHLVQLDADAAPFRRLDPRGLAELLTRLSTPRALDVVRAVEPAHAAAALHQSHPRTGRRIVAGLSHAEQEGLVVEAADEHARTVRRLGRGGSPVARRRFRRTEGWRLHRPPGGGR
;
A
#
# COMPACT_ATOMS: atom_id res chain seq x y z
N MET A 1 -36.02 6.83 -0.83
CA MET A 1 -35.47 5.73 -1.66
C MET A 1 -34.83 6.35 -2.89
N GLY A 2 -33.51 6.36 -2.98
CA GLY A 2 -32.82 6.74 -4.22
C GLY A 2 -32.77 5.51 -5.14
N PRO A 3 -32.83 5.67 -6.48
CA PRO A 3 -32.78 4.53 -7.39
C PRO A 3 -31.44 3.80 -7.22
N GLY A 4 -31.50 2.50 -6.93
CA GLY A 4 -30.35 1.61 -7.01
C GLY A 4 -29.76 1.68 -8.42
N ARG A 5 -28.50 2.09 -8.52
CA ARG A 5 -27.82 2.18 -9.81
C ARG A 5 -27.46 0.77 -10.25
N ALA A 6 -28.00 0.35 -11.40
CA ALA A 6 -27.61 -0.89 -12.06
C ALA A 6 -26.07 -0.96 -12.21
N PRO A 7 -25.45 -2.15 -12.07
CA PRO A 7 -24.01 -2.30 -12.26
C PRO A 7 -23.62 -1.74 -13.64
N GLY A 8 -22.57 -0.89 -13.66
CA GLY A 8 -22.06 -0.31 -14.90
C GLY A 8 -21.56 -1.38 -15.89
N PRO A 9 -21.43 -1.04 -17.18
CA PRO A 9 -20.99 -2.01 -18.19
C PRO A 9 -19.59 -2.57 -17.87
N ALA A 10 -19.37 -3.84 -18.22
CA ALA A 10 -18.07 -4.48 -18.09
C ALA A 10 -16.98 -3.68 -18.84
N GLY A 11 -15.79 -3.57 -18.25
CA GLY A 11 -14.68 -2.78 -18.81
C GLY A 11 -14.71 -1.27 -18.52
N ALA A 12 -15.75 -0.75 -17.84
CA ALA A 12 -15.73 0.63 -17.35
C ALA A 12 -14.75 0.79 -16.18
N ASP A 13 -13.89 1.80 -16.27
CA ASP A 13 -12.98 2.17 -15.19
C ASP A 13 -13.74 2.98 -14.12
N LEU A 14 -13.58 2.54 -12.88
CA LEU A 14 -14.13 3.16 -11.67
C LEU A 14 -12.99 3.67 -10.80
N LEU A 15 -13.21 4.77 -10.10
CA LEU A 15 -12.28 5.26 -9.10
C LEU A 15 -12.69 4.74 -7.72
N LEU A 16 -11.71 4.39 -6.89
CA LEU A 16 -11.99 4.03 -5.49
C LEU A 16 -12.72 5.17 -4.76
N THR A 17 -12.36 6.43 -5.05
CA THR A 17 -13.03 7.57 -4.41
C THR A 17 -14.50 7.75 -4.82
N ASP A 18 -14.92 7.18 -5.95
CA ASP A 18 -16.35 7.13 -6.35
C ASP A 18 -17.11 6.03 -5.59
N GLU A 19 -16.42 4.96 -5.17
CA GLU A 19 -16.99 3.86 -4.39
C GLU A 19 -17.05 4.17 -2.89
N VAL A 20 -16.02 4.85 -2.35
CA VAL A 20 -15.98 5.29 -0.96
C VAL A 20 -16.99 6.43 -0.73
N GLY A 21 -17.75 6.34 0.37
CA GLY A 21 -18.82 7.29 0.71
C GLY A 21 -20.19 6.93 0.14
N ARG A 22 -20.25 5.96 -0.79
CA ARG A 22 -21.50 5.40 -1.35
C ARG A 22 -22.42 4.95 -0.23
N ARG A 23 -23.69 5.35 -0.31
CA ARG A 23 -24.72 4.94 0.66
C ARG A 23 -25.15 3.50 0.38
N VAL A 24 -25.39 2.76 1.45
CA VAL A 24 -25.92 1.39 1.40
C VAL A 24 -27.14 1.30 2.31
N ALA A 25 -28.22 0.70 1.82
CA ALA A 25 -29.43 0.49 2.62
C ALA A 25 -29.13 -0.50 3.75
N THR A 26 -29.65 -0.26 4.95
CA THR A 26 -29.50 -1.18 6.10
C THR A 26 -30.87 -1.64 6.59
N ALA A 27 -30.94 -2.84 7.17
CA ALA A 27 -32.19 -3.48 7.59
C ALA A 27 -32.77 -2.93 8.92
N GLY A 28 -32.19 -1.88 9.51
CA GLY A 28 -32.48 -1.43 10.88
C GLY A 28 -33.22 -0.08 11.02
N GLY A 29 -34.04 0.33 10.05
CA GLY A 29 -34.69 1.66 10.03
C GLY A 29 -33.81 2.76 9.42
N ASP A 30 -34.25 4.03 9.48
CA ASP A 30 -33.86 5.25 8.72
C ASP A 30 -32.35 5.58 8.50
N ARG A 31 -31.44 4.72 8.97
CA ARG A 31 -29.98 4.87 8.92
C ARG A 31 -29.43 4.20 7.66
N SER A 32 -29.17 4.98 6.62
CA SER A 32 -28.33 4.53 5.51
C SER A 32 -26.88 4.39 5.97
N GLY A 33 -26.27 3.22 5.80
CA GLY A 33 -24.84 2.99 5.99
C GLY A 33 -24.02 3.62 4.87
N ARG A 34 -22.70 3.68 5.05
CA ARG A 34 -21.77 4.19 4.04
C ARG A 34 -20.59 3.25 3.85
N VAL A 35 -20.20 3.04 2.61
CA VAL A 35 -18.93 2.39 2.28
C VAL A 35 -17.79 3.29 2.75
N THR A 36 -16.88 2.76 3.55
CA THR A 36 -15.71 3.50 4.04
C THR A 36 -14.41 3.01 3.41
N ASP A 37 -14.36 1.75 2.97
CA ASP A 37 -13.17 1.16 2.36
C ASP A 37 -13.52 -0.14 1.62
N LEU A 38 -12.61 -0.64 0.79
CA LEU A 38 -12.70 -1.89 0.04
C LEU A 38 -11.48 -2.77 0.35
N THR A 39 -11.69 -4.06 0.59
CA THR A 39 -10.57 -5.00 0.73
C THR A 39 -10.20 -5.63 -0.60
N VAL A 40 -8.90 -5.83 -0.80
CA VAL A 40 -8.37 -6.61 -1.91
C VAL A 40 -7.44 -7.69 -1.41
N ARG A 41 -7.43 -8.83 -2.10
CA ARG A 41 -6.43 -9.89 -1.88
C ARG A 41 -5.34 -9.77 -2.92
N LEU A 42 -4.10 -9.67 -2.48
CA LEU A 42 -2.96 -9.56 -3.40
C LEU A 42 -2.85 -10.78 -4.29
N ARG A 43 -2.80 -10.50 -5.59
CA ARG A 43 -2.42 -11.39 -6.68
C ARG A 43 -1.37 -10.66 -7.54
N PRO A 44 -0.53 -11.36 -8.31
CA PRO A 44 0.55 -10.74 -9.07
C PRO A 44 0.10 -9.61 -10.02
N ASP A 45 -1.06 -9.78 -10.67
CA ASP A 45 -1.48 -8.86 -11.73
C ASP A 45 -2.60 -7.93 -11.29
N ARG A 46 -3.80 -8.48 -11.06
CA ARG A 46 -5.03 -7.71 -10.78
C ARG A 46 -5.71 -8.21 -9.51
N PRO A 47 -5.42 -7.59 -8.35
CA PRO A 47 -6.04 -7.96 -7.09
C PRO A 47 -7.57 -7.82 -7.14
N PRO A 48 -8.34 -8.88 -6.86
CA PRO A 48 -9.80 -8.78 -6.77
C PRO A 48 -10.21 -8.08 -5.46
N VAL A 49 -11.26 -7.26 -5.56
CA VAL A 49 -11.99 -6.72 -4.41
C VAL A 49 -12.90 -7.81 -3.86
N LEU A 50 -12.75 -8.11 -2.57
CA LEU A 50 -13.46 -9.21 -1.92
C LEU A 50 -14.61 -8.71 -1.05
N ARG A 51 -14.33 -7.69 -0.23
CA ARG A 51 -15.25 -7.22 0.81
C ARG A 51 -15.29 -5.70 0.83
N VAL A 52 -16.37 -5.18 1.37
CA VAL A 52 -16.66 -3.76 1.53
C VAL A 52 -16.76 -3.48 3.02
N LEU A 53 -15.99 -2.50 3.50
CA LEU A 53 -16.13 -1.98 4.85
C LEU A 53 -17.27 -0.97 4.86
N VAL A 54 -18.30 -1.22 5.66
CA VAL A 54 -19.50 -0.39 5.78
C VAL A 54 -19.62 0.11 7.20
N ARG A 55 -19.92 1.40 7.35
CA ARG A 55 -20.19 2.03 8.66
C ARG A 55 -21.59 2.64 8.71
N ALA A 56 -22.31 2.37 9.79
CA ALA A 56 -23.59 3.01 10.11
C ALA A 56 -23.62 3.41 11.60
N GLY A 57 -23.42 4.69 11.88
CA GLY A 57 -23.17 5.18 13.24
C GLY A 57 -21.96 4.50 13.88
N ASP A 58 -22.20 3.71 14.92
CA ASP A 58 -21.16 3.01 15.69
C ASP A 58 -20.89 1.59 15.18
N VAL A 59 -21.80 1.04 14.37
CA VAL A 59 -21.62 -0.29 13.78
C VAL A 59 -20.67 -0.20 12.61
N THR A 60 -19.63 -1.03 12.63
CA THR A 60 -18.73 -1.27 11.51
C THR A 60 -18.87 -2.72 11.09
N ALA A 61 -19.05 -2.95 9.79
CA ALA A 61 -19.27 -4.27 9.22
C ALA A 61 -18.36 -4.49 8.03
N LEU A 62 -17.84 -5.71 7.89
CA LEU A 62 -17.00 -6.10 6.77
C LEU A 62 -17.74 -7.14 5.93
N VAL A 63 -18.39 -6.67 4.87
CA VAL A 63 -19.42 -7.41 4.13
C VAL A 63 -18.86 -7.90 2.80
N PRO A 64 -19.09 -9.16 2.38
CA PRO A 64 -18.78 -9.62 1.04
C PRO A 64 -19.39 -8.70 -0.03
N ARG A 65 -18.61 -8.38 -1.05
CA ARG A 65 -18.98 -7.35 -2.02
C ARG A 65 -20.22 -7.75 -2.83
N ASP A 66 -20.35 -9.03 -3.17
CA ASP A 66 -21.51 -9.60 -3.85
C ASP A 66 -22.81 -9.36 -3.07
N VAL A 67 -22.79 -9.50 -1.74
CA VAL A 67 -23.93 -9.20 -0.87
C VAL A 67 -24.32 -7.72 -0.92
N VAL A 68 -23.33 -6.80 -0.98
CA VAL A 68 -23.57 -5.35 -1.08
C VAL A 68 -24.18 -4.95 -2.43
N GLU A 69 -23.96 -5.72 -3.49
CA GLU A 69 -24.50 -5.43 -4.82
C GLU A 69 -25.93 -5.94 -5.07
N GLN A 70 -26.49 -6.76 -4.18
CA GLN A 70 -27.84 -7.33 -4.32
C GLN A 70 -29.00 -6.34 -4.14
N ASP A 71 -28.73 -5.02 -4.15
CA ASP A 71 -29.68 -3.91 -3.94
C ASP A 71 -30.76 -4.17 -2.86
N ARG A 72 -30.34 -4.81 -1.77
CA ARG A 72 -31.19 -5.19 -0.64
C ARG A 72 -30.68 -4.54 0.65
N PRO A 73 -31.56 -4.24 1.62
CA PRO A 73 -31.13 -3.75 2.92
C PRO A 73 -30.17 -4.75 3.59
N LEU A 74 -29.01 -4.26 4.05
CA LEU A 74 -28.02 -5.05 4.75
C LEU A 74 -28.31 -5.09 6.25
N ASP A 75 -28.37 -6.28 6.82
CA ASP A 75 -28.20 -6.45 8.26
C ASP A 75 -26.70 -6.36 8.59
N LEU A 76 -26.26 -5.20 9.08
CA LEU A 76 -24.87 -4.97 9.42
C LEU A 76 -24.43 -5.75 10.66
N ALA A 77 -25.35 -6.17 11.54
CA ALA A 77 -25.00 -6.92 12.74
C ALA A 77 -24.47 -8.32 12.38
N ALA A 78 -25.00 -8.94 11.32
CA ALA A 78 -24.55 -10.22 10.79
C ALA A 78 -23.08 -10.22 10.31
N TRP A 79 -22.52 -9.04 10.03
CA TRP A 79 -21.16 -8.84 9.51
C TRP A 79 -20.32 -7.91 10.39
N GLY A 80 -20.75 -7.69 11.63
CA GLY A 80 -20.12 -6.75 12.56
C GLY A 80 -18.67 -7.12 12.87
N VAL A 81 -17.80 -6.11 12.89
CA VAL A 81 -16.37 -6.26 13.21
C VAL A 81 -15.89 -5.14 14.12
N ASP A 82 -14.84 -5.39 14.89
CA ASP A 82 -14.12 -4.32 15.59
C ASP A 82 -13.39 -3.43 14.57
N ALA A 83 -13.76 -2.15 14.54
CA ALA A 83 -13.16 -1.15 13.64
C ALA A 83 -11.65 -0.95 13.91
N HIS A 84 -11.16 -1.25 15.10
CA HIS A 84 -9.75 -1.16 15.47
C HIS A 84 -8.95 -2.41 15.07
N HIS A 85 -9.61 -3.56 14.97
CA HIS A 85 -8.98 -4.86 14.69
C HIS A 85 -9.74 -5.61 13.60
N LEU A 86 -9.66 -5.10 12.37
CA LEU A 86 -10.33 -5.71 11.24
C LEU A 86 -9.74 -7.11 10.94
N PRO A 87 -10.59 -8.13 10.76
CA PRO A 87 -10.16 -9.51 10.48
C PRO A 87 -9.75 -9.65 9.01
N LEU A 88 -8.61 -9.08 8.64
CA LEU A 88 -8.01 -9.16 7.31
C LEU A 88 -7.07 -10.37 7.23
N ALA A 89 -7.16 -11.14 6.13
CA ALA A 89 -6.21 -12.22 5.87
C ALA A 89 -4.78 -11.69 5.67
N ARG A 90 -3.76 -12.55 5.77
CA ARG A 90 -2.35 -12.17 5.63
C ARG A 90 -2.06 -11.49 4.28
N ASP A 91 -2.72 -11.93 3.22
CA ASP A 91 -2.58 -11.44 1.85
C ASP A 91 -3.62 -10.36 1.47
N GLU A 92 -4.38 -9.86 2.45
CA GLU A 92 -5.46 -8.92 2.23
C GLU A 92 -5.11 -7.52 2.76
N LEU A 93 -5.50 -6.47 2.05
CA LEU A 93 -5.31 -5.08 2.46
C LEU A 93 -6.54 -4.24 2.16
N LEU A 94 -6.58 -3.04 2.74
CA LEU A 94 -7.63 -2.05 2.52
C LEU A 94 -7.15 -0.98 1.55
N LEU A 95 -7.90 -0.71 0.48
CA LEU A 95 -7.47 0.21 -0.57
C LEU A 95 -7.39 1.67 -0.08
N ALA A 96 -8.40 2.15 0.64
CA ALA A 96 -8.40 3.54 1.11
C ALA A 96 -7.38 3.76 2.23
N ARG A 97 -7.24 2.80 3.15
CA ARG A 97 -6.25 2.88 4.23
C ARG A 97 -4.81 2.69 3.75
N ASP A 98 -4.56 1.66 2.94
CA ASP A 98 -3.20 1.17 2.66
C ASP A 98 -2.65 1.62 1.30
N VAL A 99 -3.47 2.21 0.41
CA VAL A 99 -3.05 2.60 -0.94
C VAL A 99 -3.36 4.07 -1.22
N LEU A 100 -4.60 4.51 -1.04
CA LEU A 100 -5.01 5.88 -1.32
C LEU A 100 -4.21 6.89 -0.50
N ASP A 101 -3.76 7.98 -1.11
CA ASP A 101 -2.98 9.01 -0.42
C ASP A 101 -1.68 8.50 0.25
N THR A 102 -1.20 7.32 -0.11
CA THR A 102 0.07 6.76 0.37
C THR A 102 1.19 7.01 -0.63
N GLN A 103 2.43 6.94 -0.14
CA GLN A 103 3.58 6.92 -1.02
C GLN A 103 3.76 5.53 -1.63
N VAL A 104 4.24 5.51 -2.86
CA VAL A 104 4.47 4.31 -3.65
C VAL A 104 5.71 4.47 -4.49
N VAL A 105 6.39 3.37 -4.76
CA VAL A 105 7.55 3.34 -5.66
C VAL A 105 7.14 2.68 -6.97
N ASP A 106 7.32 3.39 -8.08
CA ASP A 106 7.29 2.82 -9.41
C ASP A 106 8.55 1.98 -9.62
N LEU A 107 8.40 0.67 -9.81
CA LEU A 107 9.52 -0.24 -10.01
C LEU A 107 10.16 -0.11 -11.40
N ARG A 108 9.43 0.40 -12.42
CA ARG A 108 9.96 0.63 -13.77
C ARG A 108 10.72 1.96 -13.85
N GLY A 109 10.05 3.04 -13.48
CA GLY A 109 10.58 4.41 -13.52
C GLY A 109 11.44 4.80 -12.32
N ARG A 110 11.51 3.93 -11.31
CA ARG A 110 12.26 4.13 -10.05
C ARG A 110 11.91 5.49 -9.44
N ARG A 111 10.62 5.81 -9.34
CA ARG A 111 10.14 7.10 -8.82
C ARG A 111 9.29 6.89 -7.58
N LEU A 112 9.53 7.69 -6.54
CA LEU A 112 8.63 7.79 -5.40
C LEU A 112 7.52 8.79 -5.77
N SER A 113 6.28 8.31 -5.76
CA SER A 113 5.08 9.09 -6.06
C SER A 113 4.07 8.93 -4.93
N ARG A 114 3.00 9.72 -4.96
CA ARG A 114 1.84 9.55 -4.07
C ARG A 114 0.65 9.10 -4.91
N VAL A 115 -0.10 8.14 -4.40
CA VAL A 115 -1.34 7.70 -5.03
C VAL A 115 -2.41 8.77 -4.82
N SER A 116 -2.96 9.26 -5.91
CA SER A 116 -4.11 10.16 -5.94
C SER A 116 -5.42 9.38 -5.85
N ASP A 117 -5.51 8.26 -6.57
CA ASP A 117 -6.67 7.37 -6.61
C ASP A 117 -6.28 5.94 -7.01
N VAL A 118 -7.19 4.99 -6.80
CA VAL A 118 -7.04 3.60 -7.24
C VAL A 118 -8.02 3.35 -8.38
N LEU A 119 -7.51 2.80 -9.48
CA LEU A 119 -8.30 2.44 -10.66
C LEU A 119 -8.83 1.02 -10.48
N LEU A 120 -10.15 0.90 -10.54
CA LEU A 120 -10.89 -0.35 -10.43
C LEU A 120 -11.57 -0.64 -11.76
N ARG A 121 -11.69 -1.92 -12.13
CA ARG A 121 -12.38 -2.35 -13.34
C ARG A 121 -13.31 -3.50 -13.04
N ARG A 122 -14.48 -3.48 -13.67
CA ARG A 122 -15.40 -4.62 -13.63
C ARG A 122 -14.94 -5.69 -14.62
N ASP A 123 -14.73 -6.90 -14.12
CA ASP A 123 -14.46 -8.06 -14.97
C ASP A 123 -15.75 -8.57 -15.64
N ALA A 124 -15.62 -9.58 -16.52
CA ALA A 124 -16.75 -10.15 -17.25
C ALA A 124 -17.75 -10.90 -16.36
N GLY A 125 -17.31 -11.39 -15.18
CA GLY A 125 -18.16 -12.03 -14.18
C GLY A 125 -18.85 -11.05 -13.23
N GLY A 126 -18.66 -9.75 -13.43
CA GLY A 126 -19.20 -8.69 -12.58
C GLY A 126 -18.36 -8.42 -11.32
N GLY A 127 -17.24 -9.13 -11.13
CA GLY A 127 -16.26 -8.87 -10.09
C GLY A 127 -15.57 -7.53 -10.29
N LEU A 128 -14.91 -7.02 -9.25
CA LEU A 128 -14.20 -5.75 -9.29
C LEU A 128 -12.72 -6.03 -9.00
N GLU A 129 -11.84 -5.60 -9.89
CA GLU A 129 -10.39 -5.81 -9.79
C GLU A 129 -9.63 -4.49 -9.82
N VAL A 130 -8.51 -4.44 -9.11
CA VAL A 130 -7.59 -3.30 -9.20
C VAL A 130 -6.75 -3.44 -10.45
N VAL A 131 -6.80 -2.44 -11.32
CA VAL A 131 -6.00 -2.40 -12.56
C VAL A 131 -4.75 -1.55 -12.41
N GLY A 132 -4.77 -0.57 -11.51
CA GLY A 132 -3.65 0.32 -11.29
C GLY A 132 -3.97 1.46 -10.34
N VAL A 133 -3.09 2.45 -10.33
CA VAL A 133 -3.22 3.65 -9.50
C VAL A 133 -2.98 4.91 -10.30
N ASP A 134 -3.69 5.97 -9.93
CA ASP A 134 -3.42 7.32 -10.38
C ASP A 134 -2.25 7.90 -9.57
N LEU A 135 -1.17 8.27 -10.26
CA LEU A 135 -0.01 8.96 -9.67
C LEU A 135 -0.01 10.47 -10.00
N GLY A 136 -1.19 11.10 -10.01
CA GLY A 136 -1.36 12.49 -10.39
C GLY A 136 -0.85 13.50 -9.36
N THR A 137 -0.39 14.66 -9.86
CA THR A 137 -0.18 15.88 -9.07
C THR A 137 -1.50 16.53 -8.61
N ALA A 138 -2.65 15.99 -9.08
CA ALA A 138 -4.00 16.47 -8.81
C ALA A 138 -4.37 16.50 -7.32
N GLY A 139 -3.79 15.62 -6.49
CA GLY A 139 -3.97 15.66 -5.04
C GLY A 139 -3.52 16.97 -4.40
N LEU A 140 -2.50 17.64 -4.97
CA LEU A 140 -2.04 18.96 -4.53
C LEU A 140 -2.98 20.07 -5.02
N LEU A 141 -3.42 20.00 -6.28
CA LEU A 141 -4.33 21.00 -6.88
C LEU A 141 -5.72 20.99 -6.22
N ARG A 142 -6.24 19.81 -5.89
CA ARG A 142 -7.50 19.65 -5.14
C ARG A 142 -7.41 20.20 -3.72
N ARG A 143 -6.23 20.11 -3.08
CA ARG A 143 -5.95 20.73 -1.76
C ARG A 143 -5.81 22.26 -1.82
N LEU A 144 -5.59 22.82 -3.00
CA LEU A 144 -5.51 24.26 -3.24
C LEU A 144 -6.82 24.86 -3.75
N GLY A 145 -7.91 24.09 -3.78
CA GLY A 145 -9.23 24.56 -4.25
C GLY A 145 -9.30 24.78 -5.77
N LEU A 146 -8.27 24.37 -6.52
CA LEU A 146 -8.23 24.47 -7.97
C LEU A 146 -8.92 23.24 -8.55
N GLY A 147 -10.24 23.36 -8.72
CA GLY A 147 -11.05 22.37 -9.40
C GLY A 147 -10.68 22.29 -10.88
N PHE A 148 -10.61 21.04 -11.37
CA PHE A 148 -10.58 20.67 -12.78
C PHE A 148 -9.22 20.73 -13.48
N VAL A 149 -8.45 19.64 -13.38
CA VAL A 149 -7.47 19.26 -14.41
C VAL A 149 -7.67 17.78 -14.73
N GLY A 150 -8.22 17.55 -15.93
CA GLY A 150 -8.21 16.34 -16.77
C GLY A 150 -8.18 14.96 -16.10
N ARG A 151 -9.23 14.16 -16.37
CA ARG A 151 -9.16 12.69 -16.41
C ARG A 151 -8.17 12.26 -17.50
N GLY A 152 -6.88 12.37 -17.23
CA GLY A 152 -5.78 12.04 -18.14
C GLY A 152 -4.62 11.42 -17.37
N VAL A 153 -4.99 10.54 -16.43
CA VAL A 153 -4.16 10.01 -15.38
C VAL A 153 -3.07 9.12 -15.95
N LEU A 154 -1.82 9.44 -15.62
CA LEU A 154 -0.69 8.52 -15.76
C LEU A 154 -0.92 7.33 -14.82
N ALA A 155 -1.65 6.32 -15.32
CA ALA A 155 -1.96 5.11 -14.59
C ALA A 155 -0.70 4.24 -14.49
N LEU A 156 -0.26 3.95 -13.28
CA LEU A 156 0.72 2.90 -13.04
C LEU A 156 -0.02 1.59 -12.80
N GLU A 157 0.25 0.58 -13.63
CA GLU A 157 -0.28 -0.77 -13.45
C GLU A 157 0.14 -1.35 -12.10
N TRP A 158 -0.78 -2.06 -11.44
CA TRP A 158 -0.58 -2.58 -10.08
C TRP A 158 0.69 -3.43 -9.93
N GLN A 159 0.98 -4.29 -10.90
CA GLN A 159 2.14 -5.19 -10.89
C GLN A 159 3.51 -4.48 -10.89
N HIS A 160 3.57 -3.18 -11.23
CA HIS A 160 4.78 -2.37 -11.19
C HIS A 160 4.86 -1.45 -9.98
N LEU A 161 3.88 -1.54 -9.09
CA LEU A 161 3.73 -0.69 -7.92
C LEU A 161 4.31 -1.38 -6.69
N HIS A 162 5.21 -0.69 -5.98
CA HIS A 162 5.53 -1.07 -4.61
C HIS A 162 4.88 -0.12 -3.60
N LEU A 163 4.03 -0.67 -2.74
CA LEU A 163 3.35 0.05 -1.66
C LEU A 163 4.33 0.33 -0.51
N THR A 164 4.38 1.56 -0.03
CA THR A 164 5.21 1.91 1.14
C THR A 164 4.40 2.01 2.44
N SER A 165 3.09 1.79 2.39
CA SER A 165 2.27 1.71 3.60
C SER A 165 2.70 0.51 4.46
N PRO A 166 2.60 0.59 5.80
CA PRO A 166 3.07 -0.49 6.67
C PRO A 166 2.53 -1.86 6.30
N ARG A 167 1.22 -1.97 6.06
CA ARG A 167 0.60 -3.22 5.66
C ARG A 167 0.89 -3.55 4.20
N GLY A 168 0.67 -2.62 3.27
CA GLY A 168 0.86 -2.88 1.84
C GLY A 168 2.26 -3.40 1.51
N HIS A 169 3.28 -2.82 2.13
CA HIS A 169 4.67 -3.26 1.99
C HIS A 169 4.87 -4.71 2.44
N LEU A 170 4.42 -5.05 3.64
CA LEU A 170 4.58 -6.39 4.22
C LEU A 170 3.81 -7.44 3.42
N VAL A 171 2.56 -7.12 3.06
CA VAL A 171 1.69 -8.03 2.30
C VAL A 171 2.30 -8.28 0.90
N GLN A 172 2.89 -7.27 0.25
CA GLN A 172 3.59 -7.46 -1.03
C GLN A 172 4.84 -8.33 -0.90
N LEU A 173 5.67 -8.09 0.13
CA LEU A 173 6.87 -8.90 0.36
C LEU A 173 6.52 -10.37 0.68
N ASP A 174 5.46 -10.59 1.46
CA ASP A 174 4.96 -11.93 1.81
C ASP A 174 4.36 -12.65 0.59
N ALA A 175 3.69 -11.93 -0.30
CA ALA A 175 3.03 -12.50 -1.47
C ALA A 175 4.03 -12.84 -2.58
N ASP A 176 4.95 -11.93 -2.92
CA ASP A 176 6.00 -12.16 -3.91
C ASP A 176 7.19 -11.20 -3.70
N ALA A 177 8.31 -11.76 -3.23
CA ALA A 177 9.58 -11.03 -3.15
C ALA A 177 10.35 -11.00 -4.48
N ALA A 178 9.92 -11.75 -5.50
CA ALA A 178 10.65 -11.89 -6.75
C ALA A 178 10.89 -10.58 -7.51
N PRO A 179 10.01 -9.56 -7.50
CA PRO A 179 10.32 -8.27 -8.11
C PRO A 179 11.59 -7.65 -7.55
N PHE A 180 11.84 -7.78 -6.24
CA PHE A 180 13.03 -7.23 -5.59
C PHE A 180 14.30 -8.04 -5.91
N ARG A 181 14.17 -9.36 -6.07
CA ARG A 181 15.27 -10.25 -6.47
C ARG A 181 15.67 -10.07 -7.94
N ARG A 182 14.73 -9.65 -8.78
CA ARG A 182 14.94 -9.40 -10.22
C ARG A 182 15.55 -8.03 -10.51
N LEU A 183 15.45 -7.06 -9.58
CA LEU A 183 16.14 -5.79 -9.75
C LEU A 183 17.64 -6.04 -9.83
N ASP A 184 18.35 -5.30 -10.67
CA ASP A 184 19.80 -5.29 -10.61
C ASP A 184 20.26 -4.58 -9.31
N PRO A 185 21.51 -4.78 -8.84
CA PRO A 185 21.98 -4.16 -7.60
C PRO A 185 21.79 -2.63 -7.57
N ARG A 186 21.87 -1.97 -8.73
CA ARG A 186 21.63 -0.53 -8.87
C ARG A 186 20.17 -0.17 -8.62
N GLY A 187 19.25 -0.89 -9.25
CA GLY A 187 17.81 -0.72 -9.10
C GLY A 187 17.38 -0.97 -7.65
N LEU A 188 17.94 -2.01 -7.01
CA LEU A 188 17.70 -2.27 -5.60
C LEU A 188 18.25 -1.15 -4.71
N ALA A 189 19.47 -0.66 -4.95
CA ALA A 189 20.05 0.48 -4.22
C ALA A 189 19.19 1.75 -4.32
N GLU A 190 18.66 2.01 -5.51
CA GLU A 190 17.76 3.11 -5.80
C GLU A 190 16.41 2.95 -5.07
N LEU A 191 15.84 1.75 -5.03
CA LEU A 191 14.64 1.44 -4.24
C LEU A 191 14.89 1.67 -2.74
N LEU A 192 15.95 1.09 -2.18
CA LEU A 192 16.30 1.20 -0.75
C LEU A 192 16.51 2.66 -0.31
N THR A 193 16.98 3.53 -1.21
CA THR A 193 17.14 4.97 -0.96
C THR A 193 15.79 5.68 -0.77
N ARG A 194 14.73 5.22 -1.44
CA ARG A 194 13.39 5.81 -1.39
C ARG A 194 12.53 5.28 -0.24
N LEU A 195 12.95 4.18 0.38
CA LEU A 195 12.24 3.56 1.49
C LEU A 195 12.66 4.16 2.85
N SER A 196 11.74 4.11 3.81
CA SER A 196 12.09 4.33 5.22
C SER A 196 12.99 3.19 5.72
N THR A 197 13.74 3.43 6.80
CA THR A 197 14.70 2.43 7.32
C THR A 197 14.05 1.07 7.59
N PRO A 198 12.89 0.96 8.27
CA PRO A 198 12.26 -0.34 8.50
C PRO A 198 11.96 -1.08 7.21
N ARG A 199 11.40 -0.39 6.21
CA ARG A 199 11.02 -0.99 4.92
C ARG A 199 12.22 -1.38 4.07
N ALA A 200 13.29 -0.58 4.12
CA ALA A 200 14.55 -0.94 3.49
C ALA A 200 15.17 -2.20 4.13
N LEU A 201 15.06 -2.36 5.46
CA LEU A 201 15.53 -3.57 6.16
C LEU A 201 14.70 -4.79 5.77
N ASP A 202 13.37 -4.64 5.71
CA ASP A 202 12.46 -5.71 5.28
C ASP A 202 12.83 -6.20 3.86
N VAL A 203 13.13 -5.29 2.92
CA VAL A 203 13.60 -5.64 1.57
C VAL A 203 14.97 -6.31 1.58
N VAL A 204 15.93 -5.77 2.35
CA VAL A 204 17.29 -6.37 2.48
C VAL A 204 17.23 -7.80 3.00
N ARG A 205 16.24 -8.12 3.86
CA ARG A 205 16.01 -9.47 4.39
C ARG A 205 15.30 -10.40 3.41
N ALA A 206 14.54 -9.85 2.47
CA ALA A 206 13.75 -10.63 1.51
C ALA A 206 14.54 -11.10 0.27
N VAL A 207 15.70 -10.46 0.01
CA VAL A 207 16.62 -10.80 -1.08
C VAL A 207 17.82 -11.59 -0.56
N GLU A 208 18.55 -12.22 -1.48
CA GLU A 208 19.77 -12.97 -1.16
C GLU A 208 20.86 -12.06 -0.57
N PRO A 209 21.62 -12.52 0.46
CA PRO A 209 22.64 -11.70 1.12
C PRO A 209 23.68 -11.09 0.18
N ALA A 210 24.16 -11.85 -0.81
CA ALA A 210 25.10 -11.38 -1.82
C ALA A 210 24.52 -10.22 -2.66
N HIS A 211 23.24 -10.33 -3.02
CA HIS A 211 22.53 -9.31 -3.80
C HIS A 211 22.26 -8.05 -2.97
N ALA A 212 21.84 -8.20 -1.71
CA ALA A 212 21.73 -7.10 -0.76
C ALA A 212 23.06 -6.36 -0.56
N ALA A 213 24.17 -7.10 -0.39
CA ALA A 213 25.50 -6.52 -0.23
C ALA A 213 25.95 -5.74 -1.48
N ALA A 214 25.68 -6.26 -2.68
CA ALA A 214 25.93 -5.57 -3.93
C ALA A 214 25.12 -4.25 -4.02
N ALA A 215 23.84 -4.29 -3.66
CA ALA A 215 23.01 -3.08 -3.63
C ALA A 215 23.48 -2.06 -2.59
N LEU A 216 23.91 -2.50 -1.40
CA LEU A 216 24.50 -1.62 -0.39
C LEU A 216 25.82 -1.01 -0.86
N HIS A 217 26.60 -1.73 -1.65
CA HIS A 217 27.82 -1.22 -2.28
C HIS A 217 27.53 -0.08 -3.26
N GLN A 218 26.49 -0.24 -4.09
CA GLN A 218 26.07 0.77 -5.07
C GLN A 218 25.22 1.92 -4.46
N SER A 219 24.79 1.76 -3.21
CA SER A 219 24.01 2.77 -2.50
C SER A 219 24.88 3.95 -2.06
N HIS A 220 24.26 5.14 -1.97
CA HIS A 220 24.91 6.28 -1.33
C HIS A 220 25.31 5.93 0.12
N PRO A 221 26.51 6.33 0.62
CA PRO A 221 27.01 5.90 1.93
C PRO A 221 26.07 6.21 3.11
N ARG A 222 25.29 7.30 3.04
CA ARG A 222 24.27 7.62 4.06
C ARG A 222 23.15 6.58 4.09
N THR A 223 22.64 6.17 2.94
CA THR A 223 21.61 5.12 2.82
C THR A 223 22.16 3.80 3.36
N GLY A 224 23.33 3.39 2.87
CA GLY A 224 23.98 2.15 3.30
C GLY A 224 24.23 2.10 4.81
N ARG A 225 24.77 3.17 5.41
CA ARG A 225 25.00 3.26 6.87
C ARG A 225 23.70 3.14 7.66
N ARG A 226 22.64 3.84 7.23
CA ARG A 226 21.33 3.81 7.90
C ARG A 226 20.75 2.40 7.92
N ILE A 227 20.89 1.65 6.82
CA ILE A 227 20.40 0.28 6.70
C ILE A 227 21.29 -0.67 7.52
N VAL A 228 22.60 -0.65 7.32
CA VAL A 228 23.54 -1.53 8.05
C VAL A 228 23.43 -1.33 9.56
N ALA A 229 23.27 -0.09 10.05
CA ALA A 229 23.07 0.19 11.47
C ALA A 229 21.77 -0.40 12.05
N GLY A 230 20.77 -0.66 11.21
CA GLY A 230 19.50 -1.30 11.57
C GLY A 230 19.55 -2.83 11.57
N LEU A 231 20.58 -3.43 10.97
CA LEU A 231 20.82 -4.87 11.01
C LEU A 231 21.51 -5.29 12.32
N SER A 232 21.19 -6.49 12.79
CA SER A 232 21.94 -7.18 13.84
C SER A 232 23.35 -7.53 13.38
N HIS A 233 24.23 -7.88 14.31
CA HIS A 233 25.59 -8.28 13.98
C HIS A 233 25.61 -9.52 13.08
N ALA A 234 24.80 -10.53 13.43
CA ALA A 234 24.68 -11.77 12.65
C ALA A 234 24.19 -11.51 11.21
N GLU A 235 23.21 -10.62 11.03
CA GLU A 235 22.75 -10.24 9.69
C GLU A 235 23.87 -9.53 8.90
N GLN A 236 24.64 -8.63 9.53
CA GLN A 236 25.77 -7.96 8.88
C GLN A 236 26.88 -8.95 8.49
N GLU A 237 27.17 -9.92 9.35
CA GLU A 237 28.13 -10.99 9.06
C GLU A 237 27.67 -11.86 7.90
N GLY A 238 26.38 -12.26 7.88
CA GLY A 238 25.80 -13.00 6.75
C GLY A 238 25.95 -12.26 5.42
N LEU A 239 25.72 -10.95 5.40
CA LEU A 239 25.97 -10.11 4.22
C LEU A 239 27.44 -10.11 3.80
N VAL A 240 28.37 -10.12 4.76
CA VAL A 240 29.82 -10.07 4.48
C VAL A 240 30.35 -11.41 3.99
N VAL A 241 29.85 -12.52 4.52
CA VAL A 241 30.29 -13.89 4.19
C VAL A 241 29.90 -14.25 2.76
N GLU A 242 28.67 -13.95 2.36
CA GLU A 242 28.14 -14.31 1.04
C GLU A 242 28.53 -13.32 -0.07
N ALA A 243 29.08 -12.17 0.29
CA ALA A 243 29.40 -11.11 -0.65
C ALA A 243 30.77 -11.29 -1.32
N ALA A 244 30.87 -10.83 -2.58
CA ALA A 244 32.16 -10.58 -3.21
C ALA A 244 33.01 -9.61 -2.38
N ASP A 245 34.34 -9.74 -2.48
CA ASP A 245 35.31 -9.02 -1.64
C ASP A 245 35.08 -7.50 -1.58
N GLU A 246 34.78 -6.83 -2.70
CA GLU A 246 34.57 -5.39 -2.71
C GLU A 246 33.30 -4.97 -1.97
N HIS A 247 32.23 -5.76 -2.11
CA HIS A 247 30.95 -5.54 -1.46
C HIS A 247 31.08 -5.80 0.04
N ALA A 248 31.75 -6.89 0.43
CA ALA A 248 32.05 -7.22 1.83
C ALA A 248 32.85 -6.11 2.52
N ARG A 249 33.90 -5.58 1.87
CA ARG A 249 34.66 -4.42 2.36
C ARG A 249 33.77 -3.20 2.58
N THR A 250 32.81 -2.98 1.68
CA THR A 250 31.87 -1.87 1.78
C THR A 250 30.90 -2.05 2.94
N VAL A 251 30.29 -3.22 3.11
CA VAL A 251 29.41 -3.51 4.26
C VAL A 251 30.16 -3.32 5.58
N ARG A 252 31.39 -3.84 5.71
CA ARG A 252 32.25 -3.62 6.88
C ARG A 252 32.51 -2.13 7.15
N ARG A 253 32.82 -1.35 6.11
CA ARG A 253 33.05 0.10 6.21
C ARG A 253 31.79 0.84 6.66
N LEU A 254 30.62 0.44 6.16
CA LEU A 254 29.34 1.04 6.55
C LEU A 254 29.00 0.73 8.02
N GLY A 255 29.30 -0.48 8.50
CA GLY A 255 29.06 -0.91 9.88
C GLY A 255 29.93 -0.19 10.92
N ARG A 256 31.19 0.15 10.57
CA ARG A 256 32.13 0.85 11.46
C ARG A 256 31.73 2.29 11.83
N GLY A 257 30.78 2.90 11.13
CA GLY A 257 30.37 4.29 11.34
C GLY A 257 29.21 4.51 12.32
N GLY A 258 28.66 3.46 12.93
CA GLY A 258 27.48 3.54 13.81
C GLY A 258 27.85 3.46 15.29
N SER A 259 27.82 4.59 16.01
CA SER A 259 27.87 4.58 17.48
C SER A 259 26.61 3.86 18.05
N PRO A 260 26.73 3.04 19.12
CA PRO A 260 25.61 2.30 19.72
C PRO A 260 24.43 3.19 20.17
N VAL A 261 24.67 4.48 20.35
CA VAL A 261 23.70 5.47 20.87
C VAL A 261 22.60 5.82 19.84
N ALA A 262 22.81 5.55 18.55
CA ALA A 262 21.86 5.93 17.49
C ALA A 262 20.67 4.96 17.33
N ARG A 263 20.75 3.73 17.87
CA ARG A 263 19.69 2.70 17.73
C ARG A 263 18.33 3.14 18.28
N ARG A 264 18.28 4.08 19.24
CA ARG A 264 17.03 4.60 19.82
C ARG A 264 16.38 5.75 19.03
N ARG A 265 17.12 6.48 18.17
CA ARG A 265 16.60 7.70 17.52
C ARG A 265 15.95 7.47 16.15
N PHE A 266 16.17 6.32 15.51
CA PHE A 266 15.60 6.05 14.17
C PHE A 266 14.12 5.65 14.17
N ARG A 267 13.48 5.47 15.35
CA ARG A 267 12.02 5.23 15.46
C ARG A 267 11.17 6.50 15.34
N ARG A 268 11.77 7.69 15.17
CA ARG A 268 11.08 9.00 15.17
C ARG A 268 11.03 9.71 13.82
N THR A 269 10.93 8.96 12.73
CA THR A 269 10.50 9.53 11.43
C THR A 269 9.35 8.74 10.83
N GLU A 270 8.43 8.27 11.68
CA GLU A 270 7.04 8.07 11.27
C GLU A 270 6.29 9.35 11.62
N GLY A 271 6.24 10.26 10.66
CA GLY A 271 5.51 11.49 10.79
C GLY A 271 5.49 12.13 9.43
N TRP A 272 4.44 11.84 8.66
CA TRP A 272 3.48 12.84 8.21
C TRP A 272 2.22 12.11 7.71
N ARG A 273 1.11 12.34 8.43
CA ARG A 273 -0.30 11.95 8.20
C ARG A 273 -0.76 10.64 8.85
N LEU A 274 -1.18 10.76 10.11
CA LEU A 274 -2.35 10.05 10.62
C LEU A 274 -3.54 10.37 9.71
N HIS A 275 -4.23 9.35 9.24
CA HIS A 275 -5.56 9.49 8.65
C HIS A 275 -6.46 10.14 9.71
N ARG A 276 -6.89 11.39 9.46
CA ARG A 276 -8.02 11.96 10.19
C ARG A 276 -9.27 11.38 9.53
N PRO A 277 -10.11 10.62 10.24
CA PRO A 277 -11.42 10.30 9.71
C PRO A 277 -12.14 11.61 9.34
N PRO A 278 -12.96 11.65 8.29
CA PRO A 278 -13.71 12.85 7.94
C PRO A 278 -14.48 13.30 9.18
N GLY A 279 -14.17 14.51 9.66
CA GLY A 279 -14.87 15.10 10.79
C GLY A 279 -16.36 15.14 10.47
N GLY A 280 -17.16 14.55 11.37
CA GLY A 280 -18.60 14.71 11.34
C GLY A 280 -18.91 16.19 11.46
N GLY A 281 -19.34 16.79 10.35
CA GLY A 281 -20.04 18.07 10.38
C GLY A 281 -21.32 17.87 11.18
N ARG A 282 -21.47 18.69 12.22
CA ARG A 282 -22.73 18.92 12.90
C ARG A 282 -23.77 19.49 11.93
#